data_AF-A0A1Q4WHR1-F1
#
_entry.id   AF-A0A1Q4WHR1-F1
#
_cell.length_a   1.000
_cell.length_b   1.000
_cell.length_c   1.000
_cell.angle_alpha   90.00
_cell.angle_beta   90.00
_cell.angle_gamma   90.00
#
_symmetry.space_group_name_H-M   'P 1'
#
loop_
_entity.id
_entity.type
_entity.pdbx_description
1 polymer ?
#
loop_
_entity_poly.entity_id
_entity_poly.type
_entity_poly.pdbx_seq_one_letter_code
_entity_poly.pdbx_strand_id
1 'polypeptide(L)'
;METTSRAGVQAVTADAGRKVDGYLSAAFPWYGLDDAFTGPRWLLQVGAAADGTVEHGATGHGQEPSIKVESTPDSERFAVVVTVASRPVRRSADGTGVLDATSTATAAWLAGSGLLSRTWPTQMDRTLRQDWLDQQTMLAWELADDLGGEGWSALTLPVDGVPTPFRYRESEYGWVLAGSAGDAPEGVHIGAYGRGMSAYGLGFAVVKDIAAYENGVGGAPARARAQDTGDARADEVPAESATAD
;
A
#
# COMPACT_ATOMS: atom_id res chain seq x y z
N MET A 1 -2.62 -52.15 -28.49
CA MET A 1 -1.97 -52.11 -27.16
C MET A 1 -1.01 -50.92 -27.22
N GLU A 2 -1.51 -49.74 -26.89
CA GLU A 2 -0.76 -48.48 -26.89
C GLU A 2 -0.78 -47.93 -25.47
N THR A 3 0.40 -47.86 -24.87
CA THR A 3 0.67 -47.25 -23.58
C THR A 3 1.24 -45.86 -23.82
N THR A 4 0.49 -44.81 -23.48
CA THR A 4 1.05 -43.46 -23.28
C THR A 4 0.48 -42.85 -21.99
N SER A 5 1.24 -43.12 -20.94
CA SER A 5 1.53 -42.34 -19.74
C SER A 5 0.75 -41.04 -19.49
N ARG A 6 0.12 -40.97 -18.32
CA ARG A 6 -0.22 -39.75 -17.58
C ARG A 6 1.02 -38.85 -17.43
N ALA A 7 0.97 -37.65 -17.99
CA ALA A 7 1.67 -36.50 -17.43
C ALA A 7 0.66 -35.76 -16.56
N GLY A 8 0.93 -35.74 -15.25
CA GLY A 8 0.09 -35.08 -14.27
C GLY A 8 -0.08 -33.61 -14.62
N VAL A 9 -1.33 -33.16 -14.51
CA VAL A 9 -1.65 -31.75 -14.29
C VAL A 9 -0.82 -31.33 -13.10
N GLN A 10 0.28 -30.64 -13.37
CA GLN A 10 1.09 -30.00 -12.35
C GLN A 10 0.18 -28.95 -11.76
N ALA A 11 -0.40 -29.33 -10.63
CA ALA A 11 -1.20 -28.47 -9.78
C ALA A 11 -0.44 -27.15 -9.66
N VAL A 12 -1.17 -26.07 -9.87
CA VAL A 12 -0.76 -24.71 -9.51
C VAL A 12 -0.67 -24.72 -7.97
N THR A 13 0.39 -25.32 -7.45
CA THR A 13 0.62 -25.53 -6.03
C THR A 13 1.12 -24.21 -5.47
N ALA A 14 0.22 -23.52 -4.76
CA ALA A 14 0.51 -22.85 -3.49
C ALA A 14 1.86 -22.11 -3.39
N ASP A 15 2.09 -21.15 -4.28
CA ASP A 15 3.17 -20.18 -4.13
C ASP A 15 2.68 -18.76 -4.43
N ALA A 16 1.44 -18.48 -4.01
CA ALA A 16 1.12 -17.16 -3.51
C ALA A 16 1.89 -16.99 -2.20
N GLY A 17 3.21 -16.79 -2.31
CA GLY A 17 4.00 -16.19 -1.24
C GLY A 17 3.18 -15.04 -0.68
N ARG A 18 2.99 -15.04 0.63
CA ARG A 18 2.11 -14.11 1.32
C ARG A 18 2.58 -12.72 0.87
N LYS A 19 1.70 -11.81 0.41
CA LYS A 19 2.15 -10.51 -0.19
C LYS A 19 3.21 -9.83 0.69
N VAL A 20 3.06 -9.98 2.00
CA VAL A 20 3.98 -9.53 3.04
C VAL A 20 5.41 -10.06 2.91
N ASP A 21 5.66 -11.24 2.35
CA ASP A 21 6.99 -11.82 2.21
C ASP A 21 7.90 -10.93 1.37
N GLY A 22 7.35 -10.33 0.30
CA GLY A 22 8.05 -9.31 -0.50
C GLY A 22 8.29 -8.00 0.26
N TYR A 23 7.42 -7.65 1.22
CA TYR A 23 7.66 -6.49 2.07
C TYR A 23 8.74 -6.79 3.12
N LEU A 24 8.74 -7.98 3.70
CA LEU A 24 9.69 -8.39 4.74
C LEU A 24 11.11 -8.58 4.21
N SER A 25 11.27 -8.84 2.91
CA SER A 25 12.59 -8.95 2.27
C SER A 25 13.22 -7.61 1.87
N ALA A 26 12.50 -6.50 2.01
CA ALA A 26 13.02 -5.18 1.64
C ALA A 26 14.11 -4.69 2.60
N ALA A 27 15.14 -4.06 2.03
CA ALA A 27 16.28 -3.51 2.77
C ALA A 27 16.06 -2.06 3.25
N PHE A 28 14.82 -1.58 3.28
CA PHE A 28 14.44 -0.21 3.62
C PHE A 28 13.10 -0.20 4.36
N PRO A 29 12.82 0.84 5.19
CA PRO A 29 11.56 0.93 5.91
C PRO A 29 10.39 1.23 4.97
N TRP A 30 9.24 0.60 5.21
CA TRP A 30 7.98 0.93 4.53
C TRP A 30 7.27 2.08 5.21
N TYR A 31 6.65 2.96 4.42
CA TYR A 31 5.82 4.05 4.93
C TYR A 31 4.34 3.79 4.67
N GLY A 32 3.52 4.32 5.57
CA GLY A 32 2.06 4.36 5.48
C GLY A 32 1.52 5.62 6.15
N LEU A 33 0.19 5.71 6.28
CA LEU A 33 -0.41 6.74 7.12
C LEU A 33 -0.10 6.48 8.59
N ASP A 34 0.15 7.56 9.33
CA ASP A 34 0.49 7.53 10.75
C ASP A 34 -0.62 6.95 11.63
N ASP A 35 -0.37 6.92 12.94
CA ASP A 35 -1.30 6.35 13.93
C ASP A 35 -2.58 7.20 14.09
N ALA A 36 -2.67 8.41 13.53
CA ALA A 36 -3.91 9.19 13.51
C ALA A 36 -4.93 8.58 12.53
N PHE A 37 -4.49 7.84 11.52
CA PHE A 37 -5.37 7.09 10.64
C PHE A 37 -5.73 5.72 11.23
N THR A 38 -7.00 5.54 11.56
CA THR A 38 -7.54 4.31 12.21
C THR A 38 -8.36 3.42 11.27
N GLY A 39 -8.41 3.73 9.97
CA GLY A 39 -9.20 2.97 9.01
C GLY A 39 -8.54 1.66 8.57
N PRO A 40 -9.18 0.93 7.63
CA PRO A 40 -8.62 -0.30 7.07
C PRO A 40 -7.28 -0.05 6.37
N ARG A 41 -6.41 -1.07 6.41
CA ARG A 41 -5.06 -1.06 5.84
C ARG A 41 -4.87 -2.32 5.00
N TRP A 42 -4.19 -2.21 3.85
CA TRP A 42 -4.05 -3.32 2.89
C TRP A 42 -2.75 -3.21 2.06
N LEU A 43 -2.26 -4.34 1.54
CA LEU A 43 -1.01 -4.38 0.73
C LEU A 43 -1.27 -4.48 -0.78
N LEU A 44 -0.55 -3.65 -1.53
CA LEU A 44 -0.33 -3.87 -2.97
C LEU A 44 0.85 -4.84 -3.18
N GLN A 45 1.12 -5.21 -4.43
CA GLN A 45 2.32 -5.98 -4.76
C GLN A 45 3.58 -5.09 -4.69
N VAL A 46 4.71 -5.69 -4.30
CA VAL A 46 6.02 -5.05 -4.39
C VAL A 46 6.57 -5.15 -5.81
N GLY A 47 7.37 -4.16 -6.20
CA GLY A 47 8.21 -4.21 -7.39
C GLY A 47 9.64 -4.58 -7.02
N ALA A 48 10.20 -5.56 -7.72
CA ALA A 48 11.56 -6.04 -7.53
C ALA A 48 12.34 -6.03 -8.85
N ALA A 49 13.65 -5.82 -8.75
CA ALA A 49 14.59 -5.96 -9.85
C ALA A 49 14.70 -7.43 -10.30
N ALA A 50 15.36 -7.65 -11.44
CA ALA A 50 15.57 -8.99 -12.00
C ALA A 50 16.37 -9.93 -11.07
N ASP A 51 17.17 -9.38 -10.16
CA ASP A 51 17.91 -10.13 -9.15
C ASP A 51 17.08 -10.45 -7.88
N GLY A 52 15.80 -10.09 -7.87
CA GLY A 52 14.88 -10.28 -6.75
C GLY A 52 14.95 -9.19 -5.69
N THR A 53 15.81 -8.19 -5.85
CA THR A 53 15.92 -7.09 -4.90
C THR A 53 14.68 -6.20 -4.96
N VAL A 54 13.98 -6.03 -3.84
CA VAL A 54 12.83 -5.11 -3.75
C VAL A 54 13.29 -3.67 -3.93
N GLU A 55 12.58 -2.93 -4.78
CA GLU A 55 12.88 -1.54 -5.13
C GLU A 55 11.78 -0.58 -4.69
N HIS A 56 10.52 -1.03 -4.74
CA HIS A 56 9.38 -0.24 -4.32
C HIS A 56 8.20 -1.12 -3.93
N GLY A 57 7.19 -0.51 -3.32
CA GLY A 57 5.97 -1.17 -2.88
C GLY A 57 4.99 -0.13 -2.37
N ALA A 58 3.75 -0.54 -2.07
CA ALA A 58 2.72 0.40 -1.70
C ALA A 58 1.75 -0.12 -0.64
N THR A 59 1.48 0.73 0.35
CA THR A 59 0.56 0.45 1.44
C THR A 59 -0.73 1.25 1.25
N GLY A 60 -1.86 0.56 1.25
CA GLY A 60 -3.17 1.14 1.06
C GLY A 60 -3.92 1.40 2.37
N HIS A 61 -4.72 2.45 2.38
CA HIS A 61 -5.45 2.96 3.53
C HIS A 61 -6.87 3.34 3.10
N GLY A 62 -7.86 2.98 3.90
CA GLY A 62 -9.27 3.22 3.59
C GLY A 62 -9.88 2.06 2.79
N GLN A 63 -10.89 2.36 1.98
CA GLN A 63 -11.59 1.35 1.18
C GLN A 63 -10.70 0.90 0.01
N GLU A 64 -10.40 -0.40 -0.10
CA GLU A 64 -9.62 -0.91 -1.23
C GLU A 64 -10.40 -0.71 -2.54
N PRO A 65 -9.84 0.00 -3.55
CA PRO A 65 -10.55 0.29 -4.79
C PRO A 65 -10.85 -0.99 -5.58
N SER A 66 -12.13 -1.23 -5.88
CA SER A 66 -12.59 -2.35 -6.68
C SER A 66 -12.65 -1.97 -8.16
N ILE A 67 -11.96 -2.73 -9.01
CA ILE A 67 -12.02 -2.57 -10.47
C ILE A 67 -13.42 -2.94 -11.05
N LYS A 68 -14.25 -3.66 -10.27
CA LYS A 68 -15.46 -4.34 -10.78
C LYS A 68 -16.77 -3.57 -10.56
N VAL A 69 -16.78 -2.51 -9.76
CA VAL A 69 -18.02 -1.82 -9.40
C VAL A 69 -17.93 -0.39 -9.91
N GLU A 70 -18.97 0.03 -10.64
CA GLU A 70 -19.23 1.43 -10.96
C GLU A 70 -19.40 2.19 -9.64
N SER A 71 -18.28 2.64 -9.10
CA SER A 71 -18.22 3.35 -7.84
C SER A 71 -18.44 4.80 -8.17
N THR A 72 -19.49 5.40 -7.60
CA THR A 72 -19.62 6.86 -7.68
C THR A 72 -18.37 7.49 -7.05
N PRO A 73 -17.84 8.61 -7.59
CA PRO A 73 -16.63 9.26 -7.06
C PRO A 73 -16.64 9.46 -5.53
N ASP A 74 -17.81 9.68 -4.93
CA ASP A 74 -18.02 9.86 -3.48
C ASP A 74 -17.88 8.57 -2.64
N SER A 75 -17.89 7.40 -3.26
CA SER A 75 -17.79 6.11 -2.58
C SER A 75 -16.35 5.61 -2.42
N GLU A 76 -15.42 6.11 -3.22
CA GLU A 76 -14.00 5.76 -3.18
C GLU A 76 -13.24 6.66 -2.21
N ARG A 77 -13.08 6.21 -0.96
CA ARG A 77 -12.29 6.90 0.07
C ARG A 77 -11.06 6.10 0.43
N PHE A 78 -9.95 6.47 -0.21
CA PHE A 78 -8.68 5.79 -0.02
C PHE A 78 -7.47 6.71 -0.19
N ALA A 79 -6.37 6.27 0.40
CA ALA A 79 -5.03 6.78 0.13
C ALA A 79 -4.06 5.60 0.00
N VAL A 80 -3.13 5.69 -0.93
CA VAL A 80 -2.06 4.71 -1.13
C VAL A 80 -0.73 5.43 -0.97
N VAL A 81 0.16 4.85 -0.18
CA VAL A 81 1.51 5.35 0.08
C VAL A 81 2.49 4.43 -0.61
N VAL A 82 3.17 4.94 -1.63
CA VAL A 82 4.25 4.28 -2.35
C VAL A 82 5.56 4.61 -1.65
N THR A 83 6.33 3.58 -1.30
CA THR A 83 7.71 3.75 -0.83
C THR A 83 8.67 3.24 -1.90
N VAL A 84 9.65 4.05 -2.25
CA VAL A 84 10.73 3.71 -3.19
C VAL A 84 12.05 3.78 -2.44
N ALA A 85 12.87 2.74 -2.55
CA ALA A 85 14.21 2.74 -1.97
C ALA A 85 15.00 3.97 -2.46
N SER A 86 15.72 4.66 -1.58
CA SER A 86 16.78 5.55 -2.03
C SER A 86 18.03 4.71 -2.25
N ARG A 87 18.62 4.77 -3.44
CA ARG A 87 19.91 4.12 -3.72
C ARG A 87 20.86 5.13 -4.36
N PRO A 88 22.16 5.03 -4.06
CA PRO A 88 23.16 5.80 -4.78
C PRO A 88 23.01 5.49 -6.28
N VAL A 89 22.87 6.54 -7.08
CA VAL A 89 22.83 6.47 -8.54
C VAL A 89 23.96 5.56 -9.03
N ARG A 90 23.60 4.43 -9.65
CA ARG A 90 24.57 3.63 -10.42
C ARG A 90 24.54 4.13 -11.86
N ARG A 91 25.72 4.40 -12.45
CA ARG A 91 25.81 4.63 -13.89
C ARG A 91 25.38 3.34 -14.61
N SER A 92 24.52 3.47 -15.62
CA SER A 92 24.14 2.34 -16.46
C SER A 92 25.39 1.73 -17.11
N ALA A 93 25.48 0.39 -17.12
CA ALA A 93 26.65 -0.34 -17.62
C ALA A 93 26.86 -0.18 -19.15
N ASP A 94 25.85 0.29 -19.87
CA ASP A 94 25.82 0.51 -21.33
C ASP A 94 26.03 1.98 -21.74
N GLY A 95 26.20 2.89 -20.78
CA GLY A 95 26.47 4.30 -21.05
C GLY A 95 25.29 5.12 -21.60
N THR A 96 24.06 4.60 -21.55
CA THR A 96 22.87 5.24 -22.16
C THR A 96 22.14 6.24 -21.24
N GLY A 97 22.52 6.33 -19.96
CA GLY A 97 21.93 7.29 -19.03
C GLY A 97 22.11 6.88 -17.56
N VAL A 98 21.74 7.78 -16.66
CA VAL A 98 21.54 7.48 -15.24
C VAL A 98 20.15 6.85 -15.13
N LEU A 99 20.07 5.59 -14.71
CA LEU A 99 18.79 5.00 -14.32
C LEU A 99 18.43 5.55 -12.94
N ASP A 100 17.63 6.61 -12.95
CA ASP A 100 17.08 7.22 -11.74
C ASP A 100 15.84 6.41 -11.28
N ALA A 101 16.06 5.12 -11.01
CA ALA A 101 15.02 4.19 -10.56
C ALA A 101 14.67 4.35 -9.07
N THR A 102 15.38 5.25 -8.39
CA THR A 102 15.35 5.44 -6.95
C THR A 102 15.34 6.92 -6.60
N SER A 103 14.37 7.66 -7.14
CA SER A 103 14.21 9.09 -6.88
C SER A 103 12.79 9.51 -6.54
N THR A 104 12.65 10.77 -6.12
CA THR A 104 11.36 11.42 -5.93
C THR A 104 10.54 11.44 -7.22
N ALA A 105 11.19 11.53 -8.39
CA ALA A 105 10.52 11.43 -9.69
C ALA A 105 9.91 10.03 -9.89
N THR A 106 10.66 8.96 -9.59
CA THR A 106 10.12 7.59 -9.61
C THR A 106 8.90 7.46 -8.70
N ALA A 107 8.97 8.02 -7.49
CA ALA A 107 7.88 7.99 -6.53
C ALA A 107 6.63 8.75 -7.03
N ALA A 108 6.82 9.92 -7.65
CA ALA A 108 5.75 10.69 -8.29
C ALA A 108 5.09 9.91 -9.44
N TRP A 109 5.89 9.31 -10.31
CA TRP A 109 5.43 8.52 -11.44
C TRP A 109 4.63 7.28 -10.99
N LEU A 110 5.14 6.53 -10.01
CA LEU A 110 4.44 5.37 -9.44
C LEU A 110 3.10 5.77 -8.80
N ALA A 111 3.07 6.89 -8.08
CA ALA A 111 1.85 7.38 -7.45
C ALA A 111 0.82 7.85 -8.50
N GLY A 112 1.25 8.58 -9.53
CA GLY A 112 0.38 9.02 -10.63
C GLY A 112 -0.20 7.83 -11.41
N SER A 113 0.66 6.90 -11.83
CA SER A 113 0.24 5.67 -12.53
C SER A 113 -0.71 4.82 -11.67
N GLY A 114 -0.42 4.74 -10.37
CA GLY A 114 -1.27 4.07 -9.39
C GLY A 114 -2.67 4.67 -9.32
N LEU A 115 -2.79 6.00 -9.25
CA LEU A 115 -4.10 6.68 -9.26
C LEU A 115 -4.88 6.36 -10.54
N LEU A 116 -4.25 6.55 -11.70
CA LEU A 116 -4.88 6.37 -13.01
C LEU A 116 -5.34 4.93 -13.26
N SER A 117 -4.61 3.95 -12.76
CA SER A 117 -4.99 2.53 -12.82
C SER A 117 -6.28 2.21 -12.05
N ARG A 118 -6.66 3.08 -11.10
CA ARG A 118 -7.85 2.91 -10.24
C ARG A 118 -9.01 3.81 -10.64
N THR A 119 -8.79 4.86 -11.41
CA THR A 119 -9.78 5.92 -11.66
C THR A 119 -10.15 6.08 -13.14
N TRP A 120 -10.00 5.05 -13.97
CA TRP A 120 -10.28 5.17 -15.40
C TRP A 120 -11.76 5.45 -15.71
N PRO A 121 -12.07 6.10 -16.85
CA PRO A 121 -13.45 6.25 -17.32
C PRO A 121 -14.07 4.88 -17.64
N THR A 122 -15.23 4.58 -17.06
CA THR A 122 -15.90 3.26 -17.15
C THR A 122 -16.46 2.93 -18.53
N GLN A 123 -16.60 3.90 -19.43
CA GLN A 123 -17.17 3.75 -20.78
C GLN A 123 -16.12 3.49 -21.89
N MET A 124 -14.87 3.16 -21.55
CA MET A 124 -13.84 2.87 -22.55
C MET A 124 -13.77 1.36 -22.87
N ASP A 125 -13.73 1.04 -24.16
CA ASP A 125 -13.35 -0.30 -24.61
C ASP A 125 -11.89 -0.63 -24.21
N ARG A 126 -11.49 -1.90 -24.36
CA ARG A 126 -10.18 -2.36 -23.89
C ARG A 126 -9.00 -1.67 -24.58
N THR A 127 -9.11 -1.40 -25.88
CA THR A 127 -8.02 -0.80 -26.67
C THR A 127 -7.90 0.68 -26.32
N LEU A 128 -9.03 1.40 -26.29
CA LEU A 128 -9.08 2.79 -25.87
C LEU A 128 -8.60 2.98 -24.42
N ARG A 129 -8.87 2.02 -23.54
CA ARG A 129 -8.33 2.01 -22.17
C ARG A 129 -6.80 1.89 -22.16
N GLN A 130 -6.23 1.00 -22.98
CA GLN A 130 -4.79 0.84 -23.05
C GLN A 130 -4.14 2.12 -23.61
N ASP A 131 -4.67 2.66 -24.70
CA ASP A 131 -4.17 3.90 -25.30
C ASP A 131 -4.27 5.09 -24.32
N TRP A 132 -5.38 5.19 -23.57
CA TRP A 132 -5.55 6.20 -22.53
C TRP A 132 -4.54 6.02 -21.39
N LEU A 133 -4.34 4.79 -20.90
CA LEU A 133 -3.34 4.50 -19.86
C LEU A 133 -1.92 4.82 -20.35
N ASP A 134 -1.57 4.50 -21.59
CA ASP A 134 -0.26 4.78 -22.16
C ASP A 134 -0.02 6.30 -22.26
N GLN A 135 -1.03 7.07 -22.71
CA GLN A 135 -0.97 8.53 -22.73
C GLN A 135 -0.81 9.13 -21.32
N GLN A 136 -1.59 8.65 -20.35
CA GLN A 136 -1.50 9.14 -18.98
C GLN A 136 -0.19 8.75 -18.30
N THR A 137 0.38 7.60 -18.67
CA THR A 137 1.70 7.15 -18.20
C THR A 137 2.81 8.03 -18.77
N MET A 138 2.74 8.43 -20.05
CA MET A 138 3.67 9.40 -20.62
C MET A 138 3.56 10.76 -19.93
N LEU A 139 2.33 11.26 -19.71
CA LEU A 139 2.12 12.51 -18.98
C LEU A 139 2.65 12.45 -17.54
N ALA A 140 2.45 11.33 -16.85
CA ALA A 140 3.01 11.11 -15.53
C ALA A 140 4.55 11.12 -15.54
N TRP A 141 5.17 10.65 -16.63
CA TRP A 141 6.61 10.66 -16.80
C TRP A 141 7.14 12.08 -17.02
N GLU A 142 6.53 12.83 -17.94
CA GLU A 142 6.87 14.25 -18.17
C GLU A 142 6.72 15.09 -16.89
N LEU A 143 5.65 14.84 -16.11
CA LEU A 143 5.41 15.55 -14.86
C LEU A 143 6.41 15.16 -13.76
N ALA A 144 6.85 13.91 -13.74
CA ALA A 144 7.83 13.41 -12.79
C ALA A 144 9.25 13.92 -13.10
N ASP A 145 9.58 14.14 -14.38
CA ASP A 145 10.88 14.68 -14.80
C ASP A 145 11.09 16.13 -14.33
N ASP A 146 10.01 16.94 -14.31
CA ASP A 146 10.05 18.32 -13.79
C ASP A 146 9.17 18.52 -12.55
N LEU A 147 9.64 17.98 -11.42
CA LEU A 147 9.05 18.23 -10.10
C LEU A 147 9.11 19.70 -9.65
N GLY A 148 9.93 20.53 -10.31
CA GLY A 148 10.05 21.96 -10.06
C GLY A 148 9.06 22.83 -10.85
N GLY A 149 8.45 22.27 -11.89
CA GLY A 149 7.61 22.96 -12.85
C GLY A 149 6.24 23.37 -12.32
N GLU A 150 5.52 24.15 -13.14
CA GLU A 150 4.21 24.74 -12.80
C GLU A 150 3.10 23.72 -12.56
N GLY A 151 3.31 22.45 -12.97
CA GLY A 151 2.37 21.35 -12.73
C GLY A 151 2.28 20.90 -11.27
N TRP A 152 3.18 21.37 -10.40
CA TRP A 152 3.25 20.99 -9.00
C TRP A 152 3.14 22.19 -8.07
N SER A 153 2.40 22.01 -6.98
CA SER A 153 2.40 22.90 -5.83
C SER A 153 3.30 22.34 -4.72
N ALA A 154 3.80 23.21 -3.84
CA ALA A 154 4.50 22.78 -2.64
C ALA A 154 3.49 22.48 -1.51
N LEU A 155 3.68 21.38 -0.81
CA LEU A 155 2.91 20.99 0.36
C LEU A 155 3.87 20.49 1.45
N THR A 156 3.66 20.87 2.70
CA THR A 156 4.45 20.34 3.83
C THR A 156 3.56 19.42 4.66
N LEU A 157 3.97 18.17 4.84
CA LEU A 157 3.26 17.16 5.62
C LEU A 157 4.21 16.53 6.63
N PRO A 158 3.73 16.09 7.80
CA PRO A 158 4.57 15.40 8.77
C PRO A 158 4.96 14.01 8.26
N VAL A 159 6.25 13.69 8.34
CA VAL A 159 6.80 12.34 8.20
C VAL A 159 7.53 11.99 9.48
N ASP A 160 7.08 10.97 10.20
CA ASP A 160 7.55 10.61 11.55
C ASP A 160 7.51 11.82 12.52
N GLY A 161 6.50 12.67 12.35
CA GLY A 161 6.31 13.90 13.13
C GLY A 161 7.19 15.09 12.70
N VAL A 162 8.08 14.91 11.72
CA VAL A 162 8.94 15.98 11.17
C VAL A 162 8.25 16.64 9.97
N PRO A 163 8.13 17.98 9.93
CA PRO A 163 7.61 18.67 8.74
C PRO A 163 8.49 18.44 7.52
N THR A 164 7.95 17.79 6.49
CA THR A 164 8.68 17.38 5.29
C THR A 164 8.04 17.99 4.05
N PRO A 165 8.83 18.55 3.11
CA PRO A 165 8.32 19.10 1.87
C PRO A 165 7.95 17.99 0.86
N PHE A 166 6.82 18.20 0.20
CA PHE A 166 6.29 17.38 -0.89
C PHE A 166 5.93 18.26 -2.08
N ARG A 167 6.08 17.68 -3.28
CA ARG A 167 5.38 18.15 -4.48
C ARG A 167 4.00 17.56 -4.48
N TYR A 168 3.00 18.37 -4.77
CA TYR A 168 1.59 18.01 -4.70
C TYR A 168 0.84 18.49 -5.93
N ARG A 169 -0.07 17.67 -6.44
CA ARG A 169 -0.98 18.01 -7.52
C ARG A 169 -2.34 17.39 -7.27
N GLU A 170 -3.39 18.11 -7.63
CA GLU A 170 -4.77 17.63 -7.62
C GLU A 170 -5.37 17.69 -9.02
N SER A 171 -6.27 16.76 -9.30
CA SER A 171 -7.02 16.65 -10.55
C SER A 171 -8.44 16.14 -10.25
N GLU A 172 -9.29 16.07 -11.27
CA GLU A 172 -10.64 15.48 -11.15
C GLU A 172 -10.63 14.00 -10.70
N TYR A 173 -9.52 13.30 -10.90
CA TYR A 173 -9.37 11.88 -10.56
C TYR A 173 -8.95 11.67 -9.10
N GLY A 174 -8.44 12.71 -8.44
CA GLY A 174 -7.82 12.64 -7.13
C GLY A 174 -6.52 13.43 -7.08
N TRP A 175 -5.72 13.16 -6.06
CA TRP A 175 -4.47 13.86 -5.81
C TRP A 175 -3.28 12.92 -5.83
N VAL A 176 -2.11 13.49 -6.09
CA VAL A 176 -0.80 12.84 -6.08
C VAL A 176 0.18 13.74 -5.34
N LEU A 177 1.08 13.16 -4.57
CA LEU A 177 2.21 13.85 -3.97
C LEU A 177 3.47 13.00 -3.99
N ALA A 178 4.63 13.66 -3.96
CA ALA A 178 5.93 13.01 -3.88
C ALA A 178 6.95 13.83 -3.10
N GLY A 179 7.75 13.16 -2.28
CA GLY A 179 8.76 13.76 -1.41
C GLY A 179 9.78 12.72 -0.97
N SER A 180 10.63 13.08 -0.03
CA SER A 180 11.69 12.21 0.50
C SER A 180 11.66 12.21 2.02
N ALA A 181 11.93 11.06 2.60
CA ALA A 181 11.99 10.85 4.04
C ALA A 181 13.37 10.35 4.45
N GLY A 182 13.97 10.99 5.45
CA GLY A 182 15.36 10.74 5.86
C GLY A 182 16.39 11.34 4.90
N ASP A 183 17.65 11.31 5.32
CA ASP A 183 18.78 11.78 4.52
C ASP A 183 19.36 10.63 3.68
N ALA A 184 19.78 10.93 2.44
CA ALA A 184 20.47 9.96 1.61
C ALA A 184 21.84 9.59 2.25
N PRO A 185 22.27 8.32 2.19
CA PRO A 185 21.73 7.22 1.39
C PRO A 185 20.70 6.33 2.12
N GLU A 186 20.39 6.60 3.38
CA GLU A 186 19.54 5.74 4.22
C GLU A 186 18.04 6.09 4.12
N GLY A 187 17.72 7.20 3.46
CA GLY A 187 16.35 7.66 3.24
C GLY A 187 15.56 6.82 2.21
N VAL A 188 14.30 7.20 2.03
CA VAL A 188 13.41 6.67 1.00
C VAL A 188 12.69 7.80 0.29
N HIS A 189 12.17 7.53 -0.91
CA HIS A 189 11.24 8.43 -1.57
C HIS A 189 9.82 7.97 -1.30
N ILE A 190 8.96 8.91 -0.93
CA ILE A 190 7.55 8.66 -0.65
C ILE A 190 6.74 9.28 -1.78
N GLY A 191 5.98 8.46 -2.48
CA GLY A 191 4.88 8.89 -3.32
C GLY A 191 3.57 8.60 -2.61
N ALA A 192 2.54 9.40 -2.81
CA ALA A 192 1.21 9.01 -2.36
C ALA A 192 0.15 9.52 -3.32
N TYR A 193 -0.97 8.80 -3.37
CA TYR A 193 -2.13 9.22 -4.13
C TYR A 193 -3.41 8.83 -3.41
N GLY A 194 -4.49 9.52 -3.69
CA GLY A 194 -5.76 9.21 -3.08
C GLY A 194 -6.94 9.89 -3.73
N ARG A 195 -8.13 9.43 -3.34
CA ARG A 195 -9.42 9.93 -3.79
C ARG A 195 -10.41 9.88 -2.64
N GLY A 196 -11.31 10.87 -2.58
CA GLY A 196 -12.34 10.98 -1.53
C GLY A 196 -11.82 11.25 -0.11
N MET A 197 -10.51 11.22 0.09
CA MET A 197 -9.78 11.68 1.27
C MET A 197 -8.99 12.94 0.91
N SER A 198 -8.88 13.89 1.83
CA SER A 198 -8.03 15.07 1.61
C SER A 198 -6.56 14.68 1.76
N ALA A 199 -5.70 15.19 0.88
CA ALA A 199 -4.24 15.12 1.06
C ALA A 199 -3.77 16.01 2.22
N TYR A 200 -4.52 17.09 2.48
CA TYR A 200 -4.20 18.05 3.52
C TYR A 200 -4.46 17.42 4.89
N GLY A 201 -3.44 17.44 5.74
CA GLY A 201 -3.53 16.87 7.10
C GLY A 201 -3.20 15.38 7.17
N LEU A 202 -2.76 14.75 6.08
CA LEU A 202 -2.16 13.43 6.17
C LEU A 202 -0.81 13.51 6.89
N GLY A 203 -0.53 12.52 7.73
CA GLY A 203 0.80 12.25 8.25
C GLY A 203 1.28 10.89 7.79
N PHE A 204 2.58 10.80 7.52
CA PHE A 204 3.24 9.56 7.16
C PHE A 204 4.12 9.10 8.31
N ALA A 205 4.21 7.79 8.48
CA ALA A 205 5.12 7.20 9.44
C ALA A 205 5.67 5.87 8.92
N VAL A 206 6.84 5.49 9.44
CA VAL A 206 7.37 4.14 9.28
C VAL A 206 6.35 3.12 9.81
N VAL A 207 6.04 2.12 8.98
CA VAL A 207 5.16 1.02 9.34
C VAL A 207 5.90 0.08 10.29
N LYS A 208 5.46 0.06 11.55
CA LYS A 208 6.06 -0.76 12.61
C LYS A 208 5.78 -2.26 12.44
N ASP A 209 4.60 -2.60 11.91
CA ASP A 209 4.18 -3.98 11.64
C ASP A 209 3.48 -4.05 10.28
N ILE A 210 4.24 -4.45 9.25
CA ILE A 210 3.72 -4.56 7.88
C ILE A 210 2.81 -5.78 7.70
N ALA A 211 2.94 -6.81 8.55
CA ALA A 211 2.08 -7.99 8.49
C ALA A 211 0.64 -7.69 8.93
N ALA A 212 0.44 -6.64 9.74
CA ALA A 212 -0.89 -6.16 10.10
C ALA A 212 -1.75 -5.78 8.88
N TYR A 213 -1.12 -5.34 7.78
CA TYR A 213 -1.82 -4.93 6.56
C TYR A 213 -2.45 -6.10 5.79
N GLU A 214 -2.02 -7.35 6.01
CA GLU A 214 -2.59 -8.47 5.28
C GLU A 214 -3.94 -8.94 5.80
N ASN A 215 -4.20 -8.69 7.09
CA ASN A 215 -5.41 -9.18 7.73
C ASN A 215 -6.56 -8.17 7.63
N GLY A 216 -6.33 -6.97 7.06
CA GLY A 216 -7.31 -5.89 6.98
C GLY A 216 -7.76 -5.33 8.34
N VAL A 217 -7.11 -5.76 9.44
CA VAL A 217 -7.46 -5.35 10.80
C VAL A 217 -6.64 -4.12 11.16
N GLY A 218 -7.29 -2.96 11.14
CA GLY A 218 -6.74 -1.72 11.69
C GLY A 218 -6.33 -1.91 13.16
N GLY A 219 -5.17 -1.37 13.52
CA GLY A 219 -4.55 -1.53 14.83
C GLY A 219 -5.47 -1.14 15.99
N ALA A 220 -5.95 -2.14 16.72
CA ALA A 220 -6.29 -2.05 18.13
C ALA A 220 -5.92 -3.41 18.77
N PRO A 221 -5.25 -3.44 19.94
CA PRO A 221 -4.87 -4.70 20.55
C PRO A 221 -6.13 -5.51 20.87
N ALA A 222 -6.11 -6.79 20.48
CA ALA A 222 -7.14 -7.76 20.82
C ALA A 222 -7.30 -7.77 22.35
N ARG A 223 -8.41 -7.19 22.85
CA ARG A 223 -8.83 -7.45 24.23
C ARG A 223 -9.12 -8.95 24.30
N ALA A 224 -8.28 -9.66 25.06
CA ALA A 224 -8.48 -11.06 25.38
C ALA A 224 -9.92 -11.26 25.88
N ARG A 225 -10.75 -11.91 25.06
CA ARG A 225 -11.94 -12.57 25.56
C ARG A 225 -11.43 -13.70 26.45
N ALA A 226 -11.49 -13.48 27.76
CA ALA A 226 -11.36 -14.56 28.72
C ALA A 226 -12.37 -15.65 28.32
N GLN A 227 -11.84 -16.82 27.98
CA GLN A 227 -12.60 -18.03 27.82
C GLN A 227 -13.14 -18.38 29.20
N ASP A 228 -14.46 -18.26 29.36
CA ASP A 228 -15.20 -18.88 30.45
C ASP A 228 -15.26 -20.38 30.14
N THR A 229 -14.19 -21.09 30.50
CA THR A 229 -14.18 -22.56 30.60
C THR A 229 -14.71 -22.89 31.98
N GLY A 230 -15.96 -23.35 32.03
CA GLY A 230 -16.67 -23.61 33.26
C GLY A 230 -16.24 -24.86 34.01
N ASP A 231 -16.98 -25.17 35.07
CA ASP A 231 -17.24 -26.56 35.45
C ASP A 231 -18.53 -26.64 36.28
N ALA A 232 -19.31 -27.67 35.99
CA ALA A 232 -20.52 -28.04 36.71
C ALA A 232 -20.18 -29.21 37.64
N ARG A 233 -20.52 -29.09 38.93
CA ARG A 233 -20.87 -30.19 39.87
C ARG A 233 -21.34 -29.50 41.16
N ALA A 234 -22.62 -29.58 41.51
CA ALA A 234 -23.26 -30.69 42.21
C ALA A 234 -22.52 -31.01 43.51
N ASP A 235 -22.96 -30.40 44.61
CA ASP A 235 -22.74 -30.94 45.94
C ASP A 235 -24.03 -30.82 46.78
N GLU A 236 -24.22 -31.89 47.54
CA GLU A 236 -25.35 -32.27 48.37
C GLU A 236 -25.71 -31.22 49.43
N VAL A 237 -27.01 -31.11 49.72
CA VAL A 237 -27.49 -30.57 50.98
C VAL A 237 -28.20 -31.69 51.73
N PRO A 238 -27.71 -32.07 52.91
CA PRO A 238 -28.57 -32.54 53.97
C PRO A 238 -28.40 -31.65 55.22
N ALA A 239 -29.51 -31.19 55.77
CA ALA A 239 -29.57 -30.78 57.17
C ALA A 239 -30.95 -31.13 57.74
N GLU A 240 -30.93 -32.17 58.57
CA GLU A 240 -31.96 -32.58 59.51
C GLU A 240 -32.34 -31.45 60.49
N SER A 241 -33.66 -31.31 60.70
CA SER A 241 -34.38 -31.11 61.96
C SER A 241 -33.70 -30.53 63.22
N ALA A 242 -34.32 -29.47 63.77
CA ALA A 242 -34.64 -29.27 65.21
C ALA A 242 -35.47 -27.95 65.38
N THR A 243 -36.79 -28.01 65.60
CA THR A 243 -37.57 -27.87 66.88
C THR A 243 -37.95 -26.46 67.36
N ALA A 244 -39.23 -26.35 67.77
CA ALA A 244 -39.92 -25.38 68.65
C ALA A 244 -40.15 -23.96 68.10
N ASP A 245 -41.34 -23.34 68.17
CA ASP A 245 -42.55 -23.49 69.03
C ASP A 245 -43.85 -23.44 68.21
#